data_AF-A0A5N7B7L9-F1
#
_entry.id   AF-A0A5N7B7L9-F1
#
_cell.length_a   1.000
_cell.length_b   1.000
_cell.length_c   1.000
_cell.angle_alpha   90.00
_cell.angle_beta   90.00
_cell.angle_gamma   90.00
#
_symmetry.space_group_name_H-M   'P 1'
#
loop_
_entity.id
_entity.type
_entity.pdbx_description
1 polymer ?
#
loop_
_entity_poly.entity_id
_entity_poly.type
_entity_poly.pdbx_seq_one_letter_code
_entity_poly.pdbx_strand_id
1 'polypeptide(L)'
;MDFYARVRTSLLFWTHEIPLPPVDAKSFPKLQSRHYFHHSLQQWAPVSNDDTREHAQPLRDNDGLSPSDLVLLTWNIDAASARTEDRVTETITFITHLNPTVHIVFLQEVPRAALEQILKDERIRGSWFSSKRDDTAWGKQSFATMTLLSKTCFALAALGPIWRVAYPSHFGRDALCCDLFPLPNRRRIRLVNVHLDSLRIQPSHRPQQISIVSSFLRSASHGLVAGDFNSVLEEDATLLERSGLTDVWTALHPNDSGYTWGTDGEQLFPPNRMDKVAMIGLDPHSIKIHWSHTD
;
A
#
# COMPACT_ATOMS: atom_id res chain seq x y z
N MET A 1 1.36 24.37 19.65
CA MET A 1 2.02 23.91 18.40
C MET A 1 2.50 25.15 17.66
N ASP A 2 3.67 25.10 17.04
CA ASP A 2 4.28 26.27 16.39
C ASP A 2 3.55 26.67 15.09
N PHE A 3 3.33 27.98 14.93
CA PHE A 3 2.73 28.59 13.74
C PHE A 3 3.63 28.39 12.51
N TYR A 4 4.96 28.53 12.65
CA TYR A 4 5.89 28.35 11.54
C TYR A 4 5.92 26.90 11.04
N ALA A 5 5.88 25.93 11.96
CA ALA A 5 5.72 24.52 11.60
C ALA A 5 4.41 24.27 10.83
N ARG A 6 3.29 24.88 11.25
CA ARG A 6 2.00 24.77 10.55
C ARG A 6 2.03 25.40 9.16
N VAL A 7 2.60 26.61 9.00
CA VAL A 7 2.72 27.29 7.69
C VAL A 7 3.60 26.50 6.73
N ARG A 8 4.79 26.04 7.17
CA ARG A 8 5.70 25.21 6.36
C ARG A 8 5.04 23.88 5.94
N THR A 9 4.25 23.29 6.83
CA THR A 9 3.51 22.05 6.58
C THR A 9 2.38 22.26 5.57
N SER A 10 1.58 23.33 5.71
CA SER A 10 0.56 23.71 4.72
C SER A 10 1.17 24.03 3.35
N LEU A 11 2.32 24.71 3.30
CA LEU A 11 3.03 24.98 2.05
C LEU A 11 3.46 23.68 1.37
N LEU A 12 4.04 22.74 2.12
CA LEU A 12 4.42 21.42 1.61
C LEU A 12 3.23 20.58 1.14
N PHE A 13 2.05 20.68 1.77
CA PHE A 13 0.85 20.00 1.26
C PHE A 13 0.32 20.66 -0.02
N TRP A 14 0.37 21.99 -0.10
CA TRP A 14 -0.06 22.73 -1.28
C TRP A 14 0.83 22.45 -2.50
N THR A 15 2.16 22.46 -2.34
CA THR A 15 3.10 22.14 -3.45
C THR A 15 3.03 20.70 -3.94
N HIS A 16 2.42 19.80 -3.17
CA HIS A 16 2.27 18.38 -3.52
C HIS A 16 0.81 17.99 -3.82
N GLU A 17 -0.13 18.93 -3.76
CA GLU A 17 -1.58 18.66 -3.85
C GLU A 17 -2.03 17.47 -2.98
N ILE A 18 -1.50 17.43 -1.75
CA ILE A 18 -2.00 16.56 -0.69
C ILE A 18 -3.16 17.34 -0.06
N PRO A 19 -4.42 16.93 -0.22
CA PRO A 19 -5.54 17.67 0.33
C PRO A 19 -5.44 17.68 1.85
N LEU A 20 -5.72 18.83 2.45
CA LEU A 20 -6.04 18.86 3.87
C LEU A 20 -7.31 18.02 4.06
N PRO A 21 -7.34 17.09 5.04
CA PRO A 21 -8.55 16.33 5.32
C PRO A 21 -9.68 17.27 5.80
N PRO A 22 -10.96 16.81 5.79
CA PRO A 22 -12.10 17.60 6.24
C PRO A 22 -11.88 18.22 7.63
N VAL A 23 -12.54 19.34 7.91
CA VAL A 23 -12.26 20.23 9.07
C VAL A 23 -12.27 19.49 10.42
N ASP A 24 -13.05 18.42 10.55
CA ASP A 24 -13.18 17.60 11.77
C ASP A 24 -12.04 16.57 11.98
N ALA A 25 -11.14 16.41 11.01
CA ALA A 25 -10.03 15.45 11.07
C ALA A 25 -8.94 15.92 12.05
N LYS A 26 -8.92 15.31 13.24
CA LYS A 26 -8.00 15.62 14.35
C LYS A 26 -6.50 15.35 14.05
N SER A 27 -6.19 14.78 12.89
CA SER A 27 -4.84 14.39 12.45
C SER A 27 -4.55 14.89 11.04
N PHE A 28 -3.55 15.77 10.93
CA PHE A 28 -2.96 16.14 9.63
C PHE A 28 -2.20 14.95 9.01
N PRO A 29 -2.04 14.91 7.68
CA PRO A 29 -1.15 13.96 7.03
C PRO A 29 0.28 14.05 7.61
N LYS A 30 0.98 12.92 7.69
CA LYS A 30 2.38 12.86 8.16
C LYS A 30 3.26 12.42 7.00
N LEU A 31 3.97 13.36 6.38
CA LEU A 31 5.02 13.08 5.41
C LEU A 31 6.10 12.18 6.03
N GLN A 32 6.61 11.24 5.25
CA GLN A 32 7.74 10.39 5.57
C GLN A 32 8.63 10.21 4.32
N SER A 33 9.83 9.68 4.49
CA SER A 33 10.69 9.35 3.35
C SER A 33 10.33 8.00 2.72
N ARG A 34 10.57 7.88 1.42
CA ARG A 34 10.82 6.60 0.73
C ARG A 34 12.32 6.32 0.83
N HIS A 35 12.74 5.06 0.79
CA HIS A 35 14.13 4.66 1.01
C HIS A 35 14.64 3.69 -0.07
N TYR A 36 15.95 3.68 -0.27
CA TYR A 36 16.68 2.67 -1.04
C TYR A 36 17.84 2.11 -0.20
N PHE A 37 18.27 0.89 -0.47
CA PHE A 37 19.46 0.35 0.18
C PHE A 37 20.74 0.84 -0.53
N HIS A 38 21.56 1.59 0.17
CA HIS A 38 22.81 2.14 -0.36
C HIS A 38 23.96 1.17 -0.06
N HIS A 39 24.23 0.24 -0.98
CA HIS A 39 25.15 -0.89 -0.77
C HIS A 39 26.54 -0.49 -0.21
N SER A 40 27.15 0.61 -0.65
CA SER A 40 28.47 1.06 -0.15
C SER A 40 28.47 1.57 1.30
N LEU A 41 27.29 1.86 1.86
CA LEU A 41 27.08 2.33 3.23
C LEU A 41 26.32 1.30 4.09
N GLN A 42 25.92 0.17 3.50
CA GLN A 42 25.17 -0.92 4.14
C GLN A 42 23.90 -0.48 4.90
N GLN A 43 23.24 0.59 4.45
CA GLN A 43 22.09 1.20 5.14
C GLN A 43 20.97 1.61 4.17
N TRP A 44 19.76 1.74 4.71
CA TRP A 44 18.61 2.29 4.00
C TRP A 44 18.63 3.82 4.01
N ALA A 45 19.06 4.43 2.91
CA ALA A 45 19.12 5.87 2.68
C ALA A 45 17.75 6.41 2.20
N PRO A 46 17.37 7.66 2.53
CA PRO A 46 16.17 8.28 1.97
C PRO A 46 16.37 8.61 0.49
N VAL A 47 15.34 8.38 -0.33
CA VAL A 47 15.30 8.77 -1.75
C VAL A 47 15.13 10.30 -1.84
N SER A 48 16.11 10.97 -2.44
CA SER A 48 15.98 12.33 -2.97
C SER A 48 15.45 12.30 -4.41
N ASN A 49 15.13 13.47 -4.96
CA ASN A 49 14.64 13.55 -6.35
C ASN A 49 15.70 13.15 -7.39
N ASP A 50 16.99 13.31 -7.08
CA ASP A 50 18.09 13.03 -8.00
C ASP A 50 18.49 11.54 -8.01
N ASP A 51 18.42 10.84 -6.87
CA ASP A 51 18.71 9.39 -6.75
C ASP A 51 17.91 8.52 -7.74
N THR A 52 16.71 8.98 -8.13
CA THR A 52 15.87 8.27 -9.11
C THR A 52 16.60 8.05 -10.44
N ARG A 53 17.46 8.97 -10.85
CA ARG A 53 18.16 8.94 -12.13
C ARG A 53 19.37 8.00 -12.13
N GLU A 54 20.06 7.84 -11.01
CA GLU A 54 21.24 6.97 -10.94
C GLU A 54 20.87 5.47 -10.93
N HIS A 55 19.65 5.13 -10.51
CA HIS A 55 19.13 3.77 -10.57
C HIS A 55 18.50 3.39 -11.92
N ALA A 56 18.54 4.29 -12.91
CA ALA A 56 18.13 4.00 -14.28
C ALA A 56 19.21 3.21 -15.04
N GLN A 57 19.20 1.88 -14.87
CA GLN A 57 19.77 1.04 -15.91
C GLN A 57 19.01 1.27 -17.23
N PRO A 58 19.71 1.37 -18.38
CA PRO A 58 19.02 1.49 -19.65
C PRO A 58 18.22 0.21 -19.92
N LEU A 59 16.91 0.35 -20.05
CA LEU A 59 16.06 -0.67 -20.66
C LEU A 59 16.65 -1.02 -22.02
N ARG A 60 16.80 -2.31 -22.31
CA ARG A 60 17.04 -2.78 -23.68
C ARG A 60 15.72 -2.59 -24.44
N ASP A 61 15.76 -2.01 -25.63
CA ASP A 61 14.59 -1.59 -26.42
C ASP A 61 13.71 -2.75 -26.98
N ASN A 62 13.71 -3.92 -26.32
CA ASN A 62 13.19 -5.17 -26.88
C ASN A 62 12.23 -5.96 -25.97
N ASP A 63 11.96 -5.51 -24.74
CA ASP A 63 10.81 -6.00 -23.96
C ASP A 63 9.62 -5.07 -24.21
N GLY A 64 8.67 -5.51 -25.05
CA GLY A 64 7.55 -4.72 -25.59
C GLY A 64 6.45 -4.35 -24.59
N LEU A 65 6.78 -4.13 -23.31
CA LEU A 65 5.86 -3.59 -22.32
C LEU A 65 5.54 -2.14 -22.65
N SER A 66 4.33 -1.90 -23.16
CA SER A 66 3.78 -0.53 -23.15
C SER A 66 3.73 -0.04 -21.68
N PRO A 67 4.12 1.21 -21.35
CA PRO A 67 4.13 1.71 -19.96
C PRO A 67 2.75 1.87 -19.28
N SER A 68 1.73 1.18 -19.79
CA SER A 68 0.32 1.30 -19.40
C SER A 68 -0.01 0.54 -18.11
N ASP A 69 0.50 -0.69 -17.99
CA ASP A 69 -0.02 -1.67 -17.04
C ASP A 69 0.84 -1.79 -15.78
N LEU A 70 0.26 -1.44 -14.62
CA LEU A 70 0.91 -1.54 -13.32
C LEU A 70 0.41 -2.76 -12.54
N VAL A 71 1.30 -3.74 -12.34
CA VAL A 71 1.00 -4.93 -11.52
C VAL A 71 1.14 -4.60 -10.04
N LEU A 72 0.07 -4.77 -9.28
CA LEU A 72 0.03 -4.62 -7.82
C LEU A 72 -0.27 -5.96 -7.13
N LEU A 73 0.46 -6.23 -6.06
CA LEU A 73 0.13 -7.26 -5.07
C LEU A 73 -0.26 -6.57 -3.75
N THR A 74 -1.27 -7.10 -3.06
CA THR A 74 -1.53 -6.78 -1.65
C THR A 74 -1.68 -8.07 -0.85
N TRP A 75 -1.20 -8.07 0.40
CA TRP A 75 -1.24 -9.24 1.28
C TRP A 75 -1.14 -8.83 2.76
N ASN A 76 -2.14 -9.19 3.58
CA ASN A 76 -1.98 -9.26 5.03
C ASN A 76 -1.12 -10.48 5.39
N ILE A 77 0.10 -10.27 5.89
CA ILE A 77 1.05 -11.37 6.17
C ILE A 77 0.91 -11.95 7.59
N ASP A 78 -0.13 -11.58 8.33
CA ASP A 78 -0.47 -12.02 9.70
C ASP A 78 0.70 -11.90 10.71
N ALA A 79 0.60 -10.92 11.60
CA ALA A 79 1.60 -10.66 12.64
C ALA A 79 1.49 -11.59 13.86
N ALA A 80 0.47 -12.46 13.94
CA ALA A 80 0.17 -13.30 15.09
C ALA A 80 0.53 -14.78 14.90
N SER A 81 0.52 -15.31 13.67
CA SER A 81 0.92 -16.71 13.42
C SER A 81 2.43 -16.96 13.58
N ALA A 82 2.74 -18.21 13.89
CA ALA A 82 4.10 -18.66 14.20
C ALA A 82 5.01 -18.74 12.97
N ARG A 83 6.29 -19.08 13.18
CA ARG A 83 7.30 -19.29 12.12
C ARG A 83 7.47 -18.08 11.17
N THR A 84 7.41 -16.86 11.73
CA THR A 84 7.54 -15.60 10.99
C THR A 84 8.75 -15.57 10.04
N GLU A 85 9.89 -16.15 10.43
CA GLU A 85 11.10 -16.18 9.60
C GLU A 85 10.94 -17.05 8.34
N ASP A 86 10.27 -18.19 8.45
CA ASP A 86 9.98 -19.06 7.30
C ASP A 86 8.96 -18.37 6.38
N ARG A 87 7.80 -17.98 6.94
CA ARG A 87 6.68 -17.35 6.20
C ARG A 87 7.11 -16.09 5.44
N VAL A 88 8.01 -15.28 6.02
CA VAL A 88 8.56 -14.08 5.36
C VAL A 88 9.57 -14.44 4.28
N THR A 89 10.40 -15.48 4.47
CA THR A 89 11.30 -15.98 3.42
C THR A 89 10.50 -16.47 2.21
N GLU A 90 9.41 -17.18 2.46
CA GLU A 90 8.48 -17.71 1.46
C GLU A 90 7.72 -16.56 0.76
N THR A 91 7.22 -15.58 1.52
CA THR A 91 6.57 -14.35 1.00
C THR A 91 7.49 -13.57 0.05
N ILE A 92 8.74 -13.30 0.45
CA ILE A 92 9.71 -12.59 -0.42
C ILE A 92 10.04 -13.44 -1.65
N THR A 93 10.15 -14.76 -1.50
CA THR A 93 10.40 -15.68 -2.62
C THR A 93 9.24 -15.67 -3.61
N PHE A 94 8.00 -15.72 -3.13
CA PHE A 94 6.80 -15.60 -3.95
C PHE A 94 6.75 -14.26 -4.72
N ILE A 95 6.93 -13.13 -4.01
CA ILE A 95 6.97 -11.78 -4.61
C ILE A 95 8.02 -11.68 -5.72
N THR A 96 9.20 -12.26 -5.51
CA THR A 96 10.35 -12.13 -6.43
C THR A 96 10.32 -13.07 -7.63
N HIS A 97 9.43 -14.07 -7.64
CA HIS A 97 9.26 -15.03 -8.75
C HIS A 97 7.89 -14.91 -9.45
N LEU A 98 7.03 -13.95 -9.06
CA LEU A 98 5.68 -13.85 -9.62
C LEU A 98 5.69 -13.43 -11.09
N ASN A 99 4.83 -14.08 -11.88
CA ASN A 99 4.57 -13.73 -13.28
C ASN A 99 3.09 -13.30 -13.45
N PRO A 100 2.78 -12.13 -14.06
CA PRO A 100 3.71 -11.06 -14.43
C PRO A 100 4.43 -10.45 -13.22
N THR A 101 5.60 -9.86 -13.47
CA THR A 101 6.43 -9.19 -12.47
C THR A 101 5.64 -8.15 -11.69
N VAL A 102 5.72 -8.16 -10.35
CA VAL A 102 5.03 -7.17 -9.52
C VAL A 102 5.78 -5.84 -9.54
N HIS A 103 5.06 -4.73 -9.72
CA HIS A 103 5.61 -3.38 -9.71
C HIS A 103 5.41 -2.71 -8.35
N ILE A 104 4.29 -2.99 -7.67
CA ILE A 104 3.89 -2.42 -6.38
C ILE A 104 3.52 -3.56 -5.43
N VAL A 105 4.11 -3.60 -4.23
CA VAL A 105 3.65 -4.53 -3.16
C VAL A 105 3.15 -3.72 -1.97
N PHE A 106 1.94 -4.05 -1.52
CA PHE A 106 1.37 -3.61 -0.27
C PHE A 106 1.34 -4.77 0.72
N LEU A 107 1.97 -4.59 1.88
CA LEU A 107 1.89 -5.52 2.99
C LEU A 107 1.08 -4.89 4.13
N GLN A 108 0.22 -5.69 4.73
CA GLN A 108 -0.44 -5.41 6.01
C GLN A 108 0.12 -6.37 7.07
N GLU A 109 -0.02 -6.01 8.35
CA GLU A 109 0.49 -6.77 9.50
C GLU A 109 1.95 -7.23 9.39
N VAL A 110 2.87 -6.35 9.02
CA VAL A 110 4.31 -6.66 9.11
C VAL A 110 4.75 -6.51 10.58
N PRO A 111 5.09 -7.58 11.34
CA PRO A 111 5.69 -7.46 12.67
C PRO A 111 7.16 -7.00 12.58
N ARG A 112 7.76 -6.64 13.73
CA ARG A 112 9.14 -6.10 13.76
C ARG A 112 10.18 -7.09 13.20
N ALA A 113 10.07 -8.38 13.52
CA ALA A 113 10.93 -9.42 12.98
C ALA A 113 10.83 -9.54 11.45
N ALA A 114 9.60 -9.55 10.91
CA ALA A 114 9.37 -9.56 9.46
C ALA A 114 9.94 -8.31 8.79
N LEU A 115 9.75 -7.12 9.38
CA LEU A 115 10.34 -5.89 8.87
C LEU A 115 11.87 -6.00 8.78
N GLU A 116 12.52 -6.40 9.88
CA GLU A 116 13.97 -6.55 9.91
C GLU A 116 14.48 -7.50 8.83
N GLN A 117 13.79 -8.62 8.63
CA GLN A 117 14.15 -9.62 7.62
C GLN A 117 13.94 -9.13 6.19
N ILE A 118 12.79 -8.51 5.90
CA ILE A 118 12.49 -7.88 4.59
C ILE A 118 13.55 -6.80 4.26
N LEU A 119 14.01 -6.03 5.26
CA LEU A 119 15.05 -5.01 5.08
C LEU A 119 16.49 -5.57 5.09
N LYS A 120 16.68 -6.86 5.41
CA LYS A 120 17.95 -7.60 5.33
C LYS A 120 18.09 -8.43 4.05
N ASP A 121 17.00 -8.83 3.41
CA ASP A 121 17.01 -9.65 2.18
C ASP A 121 17.62 -8.90 0.98
N GLU A 122 18.65 -9.48 0.35
CA GLU A 122 19.37 -8.85 -0.76
C GLU A 122 18.52 -8.67 -2.04
N ARG A 123 17.48 -9.48 -2.25
CA ARG A 123 16.53 -9.32 -3.36
C ARG A 123 15.69 -8.06 -3.17
N ILE A 124 15.29 -7.78 -1.92
CA ILE A 124 14.59 -6.55 -1.55
C ILE A 124 15.53 -5.34 -1.66
N ARG A 125 16.72 -5.42 -1.05
CA ARG A 125 17.74 -4.36 -1.08
C ARG A 125 18.14 -3.97 -2.50
N GLY A 126 18.40 -4.96 -3.35
CA GLY A 126 18.78 -4.79 -4.74
C GLY A 126 17.65 -4.17 -5.58
N SER A 127 16.45 -4.75 -5.55
CA SER A 127 15.41 -4.48 -6.56
C SER A 127 14.28 -3.54 -6.13
N TRP A 128 14.16 -3.15 -4.85
CA TRP A 128 12.99 -2.41 -4.36
C TRP A 128 13.32 -1.10 -3.62
N PHE A 129 12.46 -0.10 -3.78
CA PHE A 129 12.33 1.04 -2.88
C PHE A 129 11.37 0.70 -1.75
N SER A 130 11.62 1.20 -0.53
CA SER A 130 10.83 0.89 0.66
C SER A 130 10.23 2.12 1.35
N SER A 131 8.97 1.99 1.77
CA SER A 131 8.29 2.93 2.69
C SER A 131 8.79 2.88 4.14
N LYS A 132 9.66 1.93 4.48
CA LYS A 132 10.23 1.71 5.83
C LYS A 132 11.75 1.52 5.73
N ARG A 133 12.48 2.02 6.72
CA ARG A 133 13.92 1.72 6.92
C ARG A 133 14.22 1.11 8.30
N ASP A 134 13.28 1.25 9.23
CA ASP A 134 13.35 0.84 10.63
C ASP A 134 11.91 0.80 11.21
N ASP A 135 11.81 0.40 12.48
CA ASP A 135 10.56 0.36 13.26
C ASP A 135 10.38 1.57 14.20
N THR A 136 11.30 2.54 14.19
CA THR A 136 11.34 3.66 15.14
C THR A 136 10.07 4.53 15.10
N ALA A 137 9.46 4.63 13.92
CA ALA A 137 8.24 5.40 13.69
C ALA A 137 6.95 4.72 14.17
N TRP A 138 7.00 3.47 14.66
CA TRP A 138 5.80 2.67 14.99
C TRP A 138 5.22 2.98 16.37
N GLY A 139 6.03 3.53 17.29
CA GLY A 139 5.62 3.80 18.67
C GLY A 139 5.11 2.53 19.37
N LYS A 140 3.86 2.57 19.84
CA LYS A 140 3.20 1.46 20.55
C LYS A 140 2.63 0.35 19.64
N GLN A 141 2.66 0.50 18.32
CA GLN A 141 2.10 -0.53 17.43
C GLN A 141 2.96 -1.79 17.42
N SER A 142 2.31 -2.96 17.38
CA SER A 142 2.93 -4.29 17.29
C SER A 142 3.44 -4.59 15.87
N PHE A 143 2.69 -4.15 14.87
CA PHE A 143 2.96 -4.32 13.44
C PHE A 143 2.73 -3.03 12.66
N ALA A 144 3.04 -3.02 11.36
CA ALA A 144 2.71 -1.90 10.48
C ALA A 144 2.33 -2.32 9.05
N THR A 145 1.67 -1.40 8.34
CA THR A 145 1.55 -1.44 6.88
C THR A 145 2.87 -1.00 6.22
N MET A 146 3.20 -1.61 5.08
CA MET A 146 4.43 -1.34 4.32
C MET A 146 4.14 -1.38 2.82
N THR A 147 4.67 -0.42 2.08
CA THR A 147 4.73 -0.41 0.61
C THR A 147 6.17 -0.62 0.14
N LEU A 148 6.33 -1.50 -0.85
CA LEU A 148 7.53 -1.63 -1.69
C LEU A 148 7.17 -1.21 -3.12
N LEU A 149 8.14 -0.61 -3.84
CA LEU A 149 8.01 -0.25 -5.25
C LEU A 149 9.22 -0.75 -6.03
N SER A 150 9.00 -1.40 -7.17
CA SER A 150 10.08 -1.94 -8.02
C SER A 150 10.98 -0.83 -8.53
N LYS A 151 12.30 -0.95 -8.32
CA LYS A 151 13.28 0.02 -8.85
C LYS A 151 13.26 0.01 -10.37
N THR A 152 13.20 -1.17 -11.02
CA THR A 152 13.23 -1.26 -12.49
C THR A 152 12.01 -0.64 -13.14
N CYS A 153 10.81 -0.86 -12.59
CA CYS A 153 9.58 -0.25 -13.10
C CYS A 153 9.56 1.28 -12.95
N PHE A 154 10.20 1.83 -11.90
CA PHE A 154 10.08 3.24 -11.56
C PHE A 154 11.37 4.06 -11.67
N ALA A 155 12.47 3.52 -12.19
CA ALA A 155 13.73 4.25 -12.33
C ALA A 155 13.64 5.46 -13.29
N LEU A 156 12.77 5.40 -14.31
CA LEU A 156 12.51 6.53 -15.21
C LEU A 156 11.25 7.34 -14.81
N ALA A 157 10.49 6.87 -13.82
CA ALA A 157 9.31 7.55 -13.32
C ALA A 157 9.67 8.56 -12.23
N ALA A 158 8.99 9.70 -12.16
CA ALA A 158 9.14 10.57 -11.00
C ALA A 158 8.37 9.96 -9.82
N LEU A 159 9.08 9.66 -8.74
CA LEU A 159 8.52 9.12 -7.51
C LEU A 159 7.97 10.27 -6.66
N GLY A 160 6.66 10.34 -6.49
CA GLY A 160 5.98 11.36 -5.69
C GLY A 160 6.16 11.18 -4.18
N PRO A 161 5.62 12.10 -3.37
CA PRO A 161 5.70 12.02 -1.90
C PRO A 161 5.05 10.74 -1.35
N ILE A 162 5.40 10.42 -0.11
CA ILE A 162 4.80 9.33 0.67
C ILE A 162 4.44 9.86 2.07
N TRP A 163 3.23 9.56 2.53
CA TRP A 163 2.68 10.08 3.78
C TRP A 163 1.70 9.10 4.42
N ARG A 164 1.43 9.31 5.70
CA ARG A 164 0.39 8.60 6.45
C ARG A 164 -0.78 9.50 6.79
N VAL A 165 -2.00 8.97 6.71
CA VAL A 165 -3.23 9.66 7.11
C VAL A 165 -3.89 8.84 8.22
N ALA A 166 -3.75 9.30 9.47
CA ALA A 166 -4.48 8.72 10.58
C ALA A 166 -5.96 9.16 10.52
N TYR A 167 -6.85 8.23 10.85
CA TYR A 167 -8.31 8.39 10.85
C TYR A 167 -8.90 7.77 12.14
N PRO A 168 -10.20 7.98 12.43
CA PRO A 168 -10.86 7.29 13.56
C PRO A 168 -10.71 5.77 13.44
N SER A 169 -10.29 5.13 14.53
CA SER A 169 -9.91 3.72 14.57
C SER A 169 -9.87 3.22 16.02
N HIS A 170 -10.43 2.04 16.27
CA HIS A 170 -10.33 1.31 17.55
C HIS A 170 -8.92 0.72 17.78
N PHE A 171 -8.13 0.51 16.71
CA PHE A 171 -6.81 -0.14 16.74
C PHE A 171 -5.65 0.81 16.38
N GLY A 172 -5.93 2.11 16.21
CA GLY A 172 -4.92 3.10 15.79
C GLY A 172 -4.39 2.87 14.37
N ARG A 173 -5.24 2.35 13.47
CA ARG A 173 -4.99 2.17 12.03
C ARG A 173 -4.79 3.51 11.31
N ASP A 174 -4.15 3.45 10.14
CA ASP A 174 -3.96 4.59 9.23
C ASP A 174 -3.93 4.14 7.76
N ALA A 175 -4.00 5.10 6.85
CA ALA A 175 -3.70 4.90 5.43
C ALA A 175 -2.26 5.30 5.13
N LEU A 176 -1.50 4.44 4.44
CA LEU A 176 -0.18 4.73 3.89
C LEU A 176 -0.33 5.11 2.41
N CYS A 177 -0.25 6.40 2.11
CA CYS A 177 -0.45 6.97 0.78
C CYS A 177 0.90 7.27 0.11
N CYS A 178 1.02 7.04 -1.20
CA CYS A 178 2.08 7.65 -2.00
C CYS A 178 1.59 8.01 -3.41
N ASP A 179 2.21 9.02 -4.01
CA ASP A 179 1.98 9.40 -5.40
C ASP A 179 3.09 8.86 -6.32
N LEU A 180 2.71 8.50 -7.54
CA LEU A 180 3.61 8.13 -8.64
C LEU A 180 3.31 8.99 -9.87
N PHE A 181 4.34 9.24 -10.70
CA PHE A 181 4.22 9.94 -11.97
C PHE A 181 4.91 9.13 -13.09
N PRO A 182 4.30 8.02 -13.56
CA PRO A 182 4.86 7.16 -14.59
C PRO A 182 5.00 7.87 -15.96
N LEU A 183 6.00 7.44 -16.73
CA LEU A 183 6.17 7.86 -18.13
C LEU A 183 5.18 7.13 -19.06
N PRO A 184 4.88 7.67 -20.25
CA PRO A 184 5.33 8.98 -20.77
C PRO A 184 4.56 10.16 -20.17
N ASN A 185 3.29 9.95 -19.79
CA ASN A 185 2.33 11.03 -19.54
C ASN A 185 2.59 11.82 -18.24
N ARG A 186 3.38 11.30 -17.29
CA ARG A 186 3.64 11.89 -15.96
C ARG A 186 2.37 12.29 -15.20
N ARG A 187 1.26 11.59 -15.46
CA ARG A 187 0.00 11.76 -14.74
C ARG A 187 0.20 11.27 -13.30
N ARG A 188 -0.26 12.02 -12.30
CA ARG A 188 -0.31 11.51 -10.93
C ARG A 188 -1.19 10.27 -10.88
N ILE A 189 -0.67 9.18 -10.32
CA ILE A 189 -1.45 8.05 -9.83
C ILE A 189 -1.22 7.99 -8.32
N ARG A 190 -2.30 8.09 -7.55
CA ARG A 190 -2.24 7.97 -6.08
C ARG A 190 -2.50 6.54 -5.65
N LEU A 191 -1.61 5.99 -4.83
CA LEU A 191 -1.69 4.64 -4.29
C LEU A 191 -1.89 4.71 -2.77
N VAL A 192 -2.81 3.91 -2.22
CA VAL A 192 -3.10 3.90 -0.79
C VAL A 192 -3.14 2.48 -0.23
N ASN A 193 -2.15 2.12 0.58
CA ASN A 193 -2.15 0.87 1.37
C ASN A 193 -2.97 1.10 2.65
N VAL A 194 -3.98 0.27 2.88
CA VAL A 194 -4.79 0.25 4.10
C VAL A 194 -4.69 -1.07 4.85
N HIS A 195 -4.83 -0.99 6.18
CA HIS A 195 -5.39 -2.06 6.99
C HIS A 195 -6.49 -1.39 7.82
N LEU A 196 -7.76 -1.73 7.56
CA LEU A 196 -8.89 -1.09 8.24
C LEU A 196 -9.10 -1.61 9.67
N ASP A 197 -10.08 -1.05 10.38
CA ASP A 197 -10.48 -1.56 11.69
C ASP A 197 -10.97 -2.99 11.61
N SER A 198 -10.40 -3.86 12.44
CA SER A 198 -10.72 -5.28 12.46
C SER A 198 -11.92 -5.61 13.36
N LEU A 199 -12.40 -6.86 13.28
CA LEU A 199 -13.52 -7.39 14.07
C LEU A 199 -14.88 -6.72 13.79
N ARG A 200 -15.93 -7.28 14.40
CA ARG A 200 -17.35 -6.88 14.24
C ARG A 200 -17.77 -5.81 15.27
N ILE A 201 -16.90 -4.84 15.54
CA ILE A 201 -17.15 -3.76 16.53
C ILE A 201 -18.22 -2.80 15.99
N GLN A 202 -19.16 -2.40 16.85
CA GLN A 202 -20.13 -1.34 16.55
C GLN A 202 -20.01 -0.18 17.56
N PRO A 203 -20.06 1.10 17.12
CA PRO A 203 -20.12 1.53 15.71
C PRO A 203 -18.81 1.23 14.96
N SER A 204 -18.95 0.84 13.68
CA SER A 204 -17.82 0.61 12.80
C SER A 204 -17.18 1.93 12.38
N HIS A 205 -15.85 1.99 12.36
CA HIS A 205 -15.14 3.11 11.76
C HIS A 205 -14.89 2.93 10.26
N ARG A 206 -14.97 1.71 9.71
CA ARG A 206 -14.62 1.41 8.30
C ARG A 206 -15.32 2.32 7.27
N PRO A 207 -16.63 2.67 7.40
CA PRO A 207 -17.28 3.67 6.55
C PRO A 207 -16.57 5.04 6.52
N GLN A 208 -16.12 5.53 7.68
CA GLN A 208 -15.40 6.80 7.78
C GLN A 208 -13.96 6.68 7.26
N GLN A 209 -13.30 5.54 7.49
CA GLN A 209 -11.93 5.28 7.03
C GLN A 209 -11.84 5.30 5.50
N ILE A 210 -12.71 4.56 4.80
CA ILE A 210 -12.75 4.56 3.33
C ILE A 210 -13.34 5.85 2.76
N SER A 211 -14.27 6.52 3.43
CA SER A 211 -14.71 7.87 3.04
C SER A 211 -13.52 8.85 3.01
N ILE A 212 -12.67 8.86 4.06
CA ILE A 212 -11.44 9.67 4.10
C ILE A 212 -10.49 9.26 2.96
N VAL A 213 -10.20 7.98 2.77
CA VAL A 213 -9.32 7.51 1.67
C VAL A 213 -9.86 7.91 0.29
N SER A 214 -11.17 7.80 0.06
CA SER A 214 -11.81 8.21 -1.20
C SER A 214 -11.62 9.69 -1.50
N SER A 215 -11.57 10.56 -0.47
CA SER A 215 -11.31 11.99 -0.66
C SER A 215 -9.87 12.26 -1.14
N PHE A 216 -8.88 11.54 -0.62
CA PHE A 216 -7.50 11.60 -1.11
C PHE A 216 -7.38 11.06 -2.54
N LEU A 217 -8.09 9.97 -2.87
CA LEU A 217 -8.11 9.41 -4.23
C LEU A 217 -8.79 10.34 -5.23
N ARG A 218 -9.96 10.92 -4.88
CA ARG A 218 -10.69 11.87 -5.73
C ARG A 218 -9.89 13.14 -6.06
N SER A 219 -8.99 13.58 -5.18
CA SER A 219 -8.09 14.71 -5.46
C SER A 219 -6.91 14.36 -6.40
N ALA A 220 -6.67 13.08 -6.66
CA ALA A 220 -5.65 12.63 -7.61
C ALA A 220 -6.26 12.15 -8.93
N SER A 221 -7.27 11.28 -8.81
CA SER A 221 -8.49 11.17 -9.62
C SER A 221 -8.73 9.97 -10.58
N HIS A 222 -7.85 9.07 -11.01
CA HIS A 222 -6.40 8.84 -10.92
C HIS A 222 -5.83 8.32 -9.58
N GLY A 223 -6.36 7.20 -9.08
CA GLY A 223 -5.72 6.43 -8.00
C GLY A 223 -6.40 5.12 -7.62
N LEU A 224 -5.76 4.36 -6.72
CA LEU A 224 -6.32 3.15 -6.10
C LEU A 224 -6.03 3.07 -4.60
N VAL A 225 -6.91 2.34 -3.90
CA VAL A 225 -6.69 1.82 -2.55
C VAL A 225 -6.64 0.29 -2.63
N ALA A 226 -5.71 -0.32 -1.89
CA ALA A 226 -5.64 -1.77 -1.74
C ALA A 226 -5.16 -2.15 -0.34
N GLY A 227 -5.55 -3.34 0.11
CA GLY A 227 -5.17 -3.86 1.42
C GLY A 227 -6.28 -4.68 2.06
N ASP A 228 -6.12 -4.90 3.35
CA ASP A 228 -7.11 -5.58 4.20
C ASP A 228 -8.22 -4.59 4.60
N PHE A 229 -9.42 -4.84 4.08
CA PHE A 229 -10.63 -4.06 4.37
C PHE A 229 -11.44 -4.63 5.54
N ASN A 230 -11.06 -5.78 6.12
CA ASN A 230 -11.70 -6.42 7.27
C ASN A 230 -13.24 -6.40 7.17
N SER A 231 -13.78 -6.77 6.00
CA SER A 231 -15.20 -6.58 5.62
C SER A 231 -16.16 -7.56 6.31
N VAL A 232 -16.23 -7.49 7.64
CA VAL A 232 -16.91 -8.47 8.51
C VAL A 232 -18.30 -8.04 9.01
N LEU A 233 -18.80 -6.87 8.60
CA LEU A 233 -20.18 -6.41 8.83
C LEU A 233 -20.93 -6.28 7.51
N GLU A 234 -22.25 -6.39 7.57
CA GLU A 234 -23.14 -6.30 6.39
C GLU A 234 -23.01 -4.94 5.66
N GLU A 235 -22.76 -3.87 6.41
CA GLU A 235 -22.51 -2.53 5.83
C GLU A 235 -21.23 -2.47 4.97
N ASP A 236 -20.25 -3.34 5.21
CA ASP A 236 -18.98 -3.35 4.46
C ASP A 236 -19.16 -3.82 3.00
N ALA A 237 -20.28 -4.49 2.68
CA ALA A 237 -20.60 -4.94 1.33
C ALA A 237 -20.77 -3.78 0.33
N THR A 238 -21.26 -2.63 0.80
CA THR A 238 -21.52 -1.42 -0.03
C THR A 238 -20.51 -0.30 0.23
N LEU A 239 -19.44 -0.58 0.98
CA LEU A 239 -18.44 0.39 1.46
C LEU A 239 -17.73 1.15 0.32
N LEU A 240 -17.39 0.43 -0.76
CA LEU A 240 -16.69 0.98 -1.92
C LEU A 240 -17.63 1.80 -2.82
N GLU A 241 -18.81 1.25 -3.11
CA GLU A 241 -19.87 1.89 -3.90
C GLU A 241 -20.30 3.23 -3.28
N ARG A 242 -20.65 3.24 -1.98
CA ARG A 242 -20.99 4.46 -1.23
C ARG A 242 -19.85 5.49 -1.20
N SER A 243 -18.61 5.02 -1.37
CA SER A 243 -17.41 5.85 -1.46
C SER A 243 -17.04 6.24 -2.90
N GLY A 244 -17.85 5.88 -3.90
CA GLY A 244 -17.61 6.20 -5.31
C GLY A 244 -16.30 5.61 -5.84
N LEU A 245 -15.95 4.40 -5.41
CA LEU A 245 -14.78 3.64 -5.84
C LEU A 245 -15.23 2.35 -6.51
N THR A 246 -14.64 2.02 -7.66
CA THR A 246 -14.92 0.76 -8.37
C THR A 246 -14.15 -0.38 -7.70
N ASP A 247 -14.86 -1.38 -7.16
CA ASP A 247 -14.27 -2.64 -6.68
C ASP A 247 -13.73 -3.46 -7.86
N VAL A 248 -12.42 -3.69 -7.90
CA VAL A 248 -11.77 -4.39 -9.03
C VAL A 248 -12.25 -5.83 -9.16
N TRP A 249 -12.52 -6.51 -8.04
CA TRP A 249 -12.98 -7.90 -8.10
C TRP A 249 -14.40 -7.98 -8.65
N THR A 250 -15.32 -7.19 -8.09
CA THR A 250 -16.72 -7.16 -8.55
C THR A 250 -16.85 -6.70 -10.01
N ALA A 251 -15.96 -5.80 -10.47
CA ALA A 251 -15.99 -5.31 -11.85
C ALA A 251 -15.52 -6.35 -12.89
N LEU A 252 -14.56 -7.22 -12.54
CA LEU A 252 -14.01 -8.23 -13.44
C LEU A 252 -14.69 -9.61 -13.30
N HIS A 253 -15.07 -9.98 -12.07
CA HIS A 253 -15.61 -11.28 -11.70
C HIS A 253 -16.95 -11.15 -10.94
N PRO A 254 -18.00 -10.52 -11.54
CA PRO A 254 -19.23 -10.14 -10.82
C PRO A 254 -20.05 -11.30 -10.24
N ASN A 255 -19.76 -12.54 -10.63
CA ASN A 255 -20.44 -13.75 -10.15
C ASN A 255 -19.59 -14.58 -9.17
N ASP A 256 -18.39 -14.11 -8.80
CA ASP A 256 -17.47 -14.80 -7.87
C ASP A 256 -17.34 -13.99 -6.58
N SER A 257 -17.52 -14.63 -5.42
CA SER A 257 -17.35 -14.02 -4.11
C SER A 257 -15.93 -13.47 -3.89
N GLY A 258 -14.91 -14.11 -4.48
CA GLY A 258 -13.50 -13.72 -4.38
C GLY A 258 -12.93 -13.80 -2.96
N TYR A 259 -13.30 -14.82 -2.19
CA TYR A 259 -12.81 -14.98 -0.82
C TYR A 259 -11.27 -14.97 -0.80
N THR A 260 -10.69 -14.19 0.11
CA THR A 260 -9.22 -14.07 0.31
C THR A 260 -8.76 -14.65 1.63
N TRP A 261 -9.72 -15.01 2.50
CA TRP A 261 -9.49 -15.52 3.84
C TRP A 261 -10.55 -16.56 4.19
N GLY A 262 -10.17 -17.60 4.96
CA GLY A 262 -11.09 -18.54 5.58
C GLY A 262 -11.55 -19.72 4.72
N THR A 263 -10.83 -20.04 3.62
CA THR A 263 -11.29 -20.93 2.56
C THR A 263 -10.93 -22.41 2.72
N ASP A 264 -9.92 -22.72 3.52
CA ASP A 264 -9.58 -24.07 3.99
C ASP A 264 -10.60 -24.61 5.01
N GLY A 265 -11.19 -23.72 5.82
CA GLY A 265 -12.24 -24.04 6.78
C GLY A 265 -11.76 -24.33 8.20
N GLU A 266 -10.49 -24.09 8.52
CA GLU A 266 -9.95 -24.27 9.88
C GLU A 266 -10.28 -23.08 10.82
N GLN A 267 -10.74 -21.95 10.29
CA GLN A 267 -10.95 -20.71 11.05
C GLN A 267 -12.33 -20.61 11.74
N LEU A 268 -12.36 -19.88 12.85
CA LEU A 268 -13.56 -19.66 13.69
C LEU A 268 -14.65 -18.78 13.03
N PHE A 269 -14.40 -18.21 11.86
CA PHE A 269 -15.32 -17.33 11.13
C PHE A 269 -15.45 -17.83 9.68
N PRO A 270 -16.62 -17.67 9.02
CA PRO A 270 -16.81 -18.15 7.66
C PRO A 270 -15.90 -17.42 6.65
N PRO A 271 -15.55 -18.08 5.52
CA PRO A 271 -14.76 -17.47 4.45
C PRO A 271 -15.30 -16.13 3.96
N ASN A 272 -14.39 -15.22 3.64
CA ASN A 272 -14.73 -13.84 3.31
C ASN A 272 -13.70 -13.18 2.38
N ARG A 273 -14.11 -12.15 1.64
CA ARG A 273 -13.23 -11.28 0.86
C ARG A 273 -12.80 -10.11 1.73
N MET A 274 -11.78 -10.34 2.56
CA MET A 274 -11.23 -9.31 3.46
C MET A 274 -10.35 -8.34 2.69
N ASP A 275 -9.48 -8.85 1.83
CA ASP A 275 -8.59 -8.05 1.00
C ASP A 275 -9.33 -7.56 -0.24
N LYS A 276 -9.14 -6.28 -0.58
CA LYS A 276 -9.79 -5.65 -1.73
C LYS A 276 -8.84 -4.69 -2.44
N VAL A 277 -9.08 -4.51 -3.73
CA VAL A 277 -8.50 -3.44 -4.55
C VAL A 277 -9.65 -2.62 -5.11
N ALA A 278 -9.59 -1.30 -4.97
CA ALA A 278 -10.60 -0.40 -5.50
C ALA A 278 -9.99 0.89 -6.05
N MET A 279 -10.58 1.43 -7.12
CA MET A 279 -9.95 2.46 -7.95
C MET A 279 -10.89 3.60 -8.33
N ILE A 280 -10.30 4.70 -8.81
CA ILE A 280 -10.97 5.82 -9.47
C ILE A 280 -10.10 6.33 -10.62
N GLY A 281 -10.70 6.53 -11.80
CA GLY A 281 -10.01 7.03 -13.00
C GLY A 281 -8.81 6.19 -13.46
N LEU A 282 -8.85 4.89 -13.17
CA LEU A 282 -7.96 3.84 -13.65
C LEU A 282 -8.84 2.68 -14.13
N ASP A 283 -8.42 1.97 -15.17
CA ASP A 283 -9.16 0.85 -15.76
C ASP A 283 -8.57 -0.49 -15.30
N PRO A 284 -9.39 -1.48 -14.89
CA PRO A 284 -8.90 -2.77 -14.42
C PRO A 284 -8.59 -3.71 -15.60
N HIS A 285 -7.34 -4.11 -15.77
CA HIS A 285 -6.98 -5.11 -16.79
C HIS A 285 -7.30 -6.55 -16.34
N SER A 286 -6.84 -6.94 -15.15
CA SER A 286 -6.98 -8.32 -14.64
C SER A 286 -6.72 -8.39 -13.14
N ILE A 287 -7.44 -9.28 -12.43
CA ILE A 287 -7.20 -9.60 -11.02
C ILE A 287 -7.25 -11.12 -10.80
N LYS A 288 -6.38 -11.63 -9.93
CA LYS A 288 -6.28 -13.04 -9.53
C LYS A 288 -5.96 -13.12 -8.03
N ILE A 289 -6.56 -14.09 -7.35
CA ILE A 289 -6.20 -14.45 -5.97
C ILE A 289 -5.10 -15.50 -6.04
N HIS A 290 -4.17 -15.44 -5.10
CA HIS A 290 -3.08 -16.40 -4.95
C HIS A 290 -3.15 -17.00 -3.55
N TRP A 291 -3.15 -18.33 -3.49
CA TRP A 291 -3.10 -19.08 -2.24
C TRP A 291 -1.66 -19.45 -1.93
N SER A 292 -1.23 -19.20 -0.70
CA SER A 292 0.02 -19.76 -0.18
C SER A 292 -0.18 -21.25 0.17
N HIS A 293 0.87 -21.90 0.65
CA HIS A 293 0.79 -23.19 1.35
C HIS A 293 1.36 -23.05 2.77
N THR A 294 1.28 -21.83 3.34
CA THR A 294 2.11 -21.35 4.46
C THR A 294 1.32 -20.53 5.49
N ASP A 295 -0.02 -20.53 5.36
CA ASP A 295 -0.99 -19.89 6.23
C ASP A 295 -1.98 -20.95 6.73
#